data_AF-A0A2D8QXD0-F1
#
_entry.id   AF-A0A2D8QXD0-F1
#
_cell.length_a   1.000
_cell.length_b   1.000
_cell.length_c   1.000
_cell.angle_alpha   90.00
_cell.angle_beta   90.00
_cell.angle_gamma   90.00
#
_symmetry.space_group_name_H-M   'P 1'
#
loop_
_entity.id
_entity.type
_entity.pdbx_description
1 polymer ?
#
loop_
_entity_poly.entity_id
_entity_poly.type
_entity_poly.pdbx_seq_one_letter_code
_entity_poly.pdbx_strand_id
1 'polypeptide(L)'
;MANSAEGVQGRLAARVRDLAYLYSPDEPFTLASGRVSPHFFDMKPVMMDPECAHLIGVLIHEILDEIGDVDAVGGLELGAVPLTGVVIAKSSKGSKLRGFIVRKEAKGRGGRKTGNPAGIEGSTIREGDRVVVLEDVTTTGGSAIKCVERLRELGCDVAACITILDREEGGQDAFRSAGISLRPLILRSDVTGERMSEHVIDSSQPYHPEKLEKKEYVGAAAYFELDLRSGIILKVDEFPEMRKPSYKIEVDFGPV
;
A
#
# COMPACT_ATOMS: atom_id res chain seq x y z
N MET A 1 -26.87 -16.76 -1.67
CA MET A 1 -26.70 -15.54 -0.87
C MET A 1 -25.23 -15.14 -0.90
N ALA A 2 -24.76 -14.62 -2.04
CA ALA A 2 -23.42 -14.08 -2.21
C ALA A 2 -23.63 -12.73 -2.91
N ASN A 3 -23.80 -11.64 -2.14
CA ASN A 3 -23.92 -10.29 -2.73
C ASN A 3 -23.82 -9.08 -1.76
N SER A 4 -23.26 -9.20 -0.55
CA SER A 4 -23.15 -8.02 0.36
C SER A 4 -21.84 -7.25 0.20
N ALA A 5 -20.69 -7.91 0.27
CA ALA A 5 -19.38 -7.23 0.23
C ALA A 5 -19.02 -6.73 -1.18
N GLU A 6 -19.20 -7.57 -2.20
CA GLU A 6 -18.88 -7.22 -3.61
C GLU A 6 -19.74 -6.05 -4.12
N GLY A 7 -21.00 -5.97 -3.69
CA GLY A 7 -21.89 -4.84 -3.98
C GLY A 7 -21.50 -3.55 -3.24
N VAL A 8 -21.02 -3.65 -2.00
CA VAL A 8 -20.58 -2.50 -1.18
C VAL A 8 -19.24 -1.96 -1.69
N GLN A 9 -18.28 -2.83 -2.02
CA GLN A 9 -17.00 -2.45 -2.63
C GLN A 9 -17.21 -1.82 -4.00
N GLY A 10 -18.05 -2.41 -4.86
CA GLY A 10 -18.39 -1.83 -6.16
C GLY A 10 -19.04 -0.44 -6.05
N ARG A 11 -19.91 -0.24 -5.05
CA ARG A 11 -20.51 1.06 -4.75
C ARG A 11 -19.47 2.08 -4.27
N LEU A 12 -18.56 1.67 -3.39
CA LEU A 12 -17.45 2.52 -2.95
C LEU A 12 -16.54 2.90 -4.12
N ALA A 13 -16.17 1.94 -4.98
CA ALA A 13 -15.35 2.19 -6.17
C ALA A 13 -16.01 3.18 -7.14
N ALA A 14 -17.32 3.07 -7.34
CA ALA A 14 -18.09 4.03 -8.14
C ALA A 14 -18.04 5.44 -7.54
N ARG A 15 -18.24 5.59 -6.23
CA ARG A 15 -18.15 6.90 -5.55
C ARG A 15 -16.75 7.48 -5.59
N VAL A 16 -15.72 6.64 -5.45
CA VAL A 16 -14.32 7.07 -5.58
C VAL A 16 -14.03 7.57 -6.99
N ARG A 17 -14.57 6.90 -8.02
CA ARG A 17 -14.47 7.37 -9.42
C ARG A 17 -15.05 8.78 -9.58
N ASP A 18 -16.20 9.04 -8.98
CA ASP A 18 -16.92 10.30 -9.16
C ASP A 18 -16.35 11.46 -8.33
N LEU A 19 -15.86 11.18 -7.12
CA LEU A 19 -15.49 12.20 -6.14
C LEU A 19 -13.98 12.45 -6.04
N ALA A 20 -13.14 11.50 -6.45
CA ALA A 20 -11.75 11.43 -6.02
C ALA A 20 -10.75 10.98 -7.08
N TYR A 21 -11.20 10.65 -8.29
CA TYR A 21 -10.35 10.17 -9.38
C TYR A 21 -10.25 11.19 -10.50
N LEU A 22 -9.02 11.51 -10.91
CA LEU A 22 -8.72 12.28 -12.10
C LEU A 22 -7.83 11.48 -13.05
N TYR A 23 -8.12 11.58 -14.34
CA TYR A 23 -7.34 10.97 -15.41
C TYR A 23 -6.91 12.02 -16.42
N SER A 24 -5.60 12.14 -16.64
CA SER A 24 -5.01 13.08 -17.60
C SER A 24 -3.79 12.43 -18.27
N PRO A 25 -3.99 11.74 -19.41
CA PRO A 25 -2.90 11.06 -20.12
C PRO A 25 -1.95 12.04 -20.81
N ASP A 26 -2.47 13.17 -21.30
CA ASP A 26 -1.69 14.16 -22.06
C ASP A 26 -0.97 15.18 -21.16
N GLU A 27 -1.53 15.48 -19.97
CA GLU A 27 -0.94 16.35 -18.96
C GLU A 27 -0.89 15.63 -17.59
N PRO A 28 0.08 14.72 -17.38
CA PRO A 28 0.13 13.90 -16.18
C PRO A 28 0.41 14.68 -14.89
N PHE A 29 -0.09 14.15 -13.78
CA PHE A 29 0.05 14.75 -12.45
C PHE A 29 1.42 14.45 -11.83
N THR A 30 2.00 15.42 -11.13
CA THR A 30 3.16 15.19 -10.25
C THR A 30 2.67 14.75 -8.87
N LEU A 31 3.01 13.54 -8.47
CA LEU A 31 2.61 12.96 -7.18
C LEU A 31 3.51 13.46 -6.04
N ALA A 32 3.08 13.28 -4.80
CA ALA A 32 3.87 13.60 -3.61
C ALA A 32 5.22 12.87 -3.54
N SER A 33 5.36 11.74 -4.26
CA SER A 33 6.61 11.01 -4.42
C SER A 33 7.56 11.61 -5.48
N GLY A 34 7.17 12.69 -6.17
CA GLY A 34 7.89 13.26 -7.32
C GLY A 34 7.69 12.51 -8.64
N ARG A 35 7.17 11.27 -8.58
CA ARG A 35 6.76 10.48 -9.77
C ARG A 35 5.63 11.17 -10.51
N VAL A 36 5.62 11.01 -11.83
CA VAL A 36 4.57 11.51 -12.71
C VAL A 36 3.59 10.36 -13.02
N SER A 37 2.29 10.64 -13.01
CA SER A 37 1.26 9.63 -13.29
C SER A 37 0.02 10.26 -13.95
N PRO A 38 -0.59 9.60 -14.96
CA PRO A 38 -1.83 10.08 -15.55
C PRO A 38 -3.03 9.85 -14.61
N HIS A 39 -2.87 9.05 -13.56
CA HIS A 39 -3.89 8.78 -12.56
C HIS A 39 -3.59 9.55 -11.27
N PHE A 40 -4.58 10.33 -10.83
CA PHE A 40 -4.53 11.01 -9.55
C PHE A 40 -5.72 10.61 -8.69
N PHE A 41 -5.45 10.39 -7.41
CA PHE A 41 -6.40 9.92 -6.42
C PHE A 41 -6.30 10.78 -5.16
N ASP A 42 -7.41 11.41 -4.78
CA ASP A 42 -7.53 12.16 -3.53
C ASP A 42 -8.71 11.63 -2.71
N MET A 43 -8.44 10.85 -1.66
CA MET A 43 -9.49 10.25 -0.84
C MET A 43 -10.13 11.20 0.17
N LYS A 44 -9.66 12.45 0.31
CA LYS A 44 -10.20 13.36 1.33
C LYS A 44 -11.69 13.69 1.08
N PRO A 45 -12.12 14.04 -0.15
CA PRO A 45 -13.55 14.19 -0.46
C PRO A 45 -14.38 12.93 -0.17
N VAL A 46 -13.84 11.74 -0.47
CA VAL A 46 -14.51 10.46 -0.19
C VAL A 46 -14.70 10.24 1.31
N MET A 47 -13.68 10.52 2.12
CA MET A 47 -13.81 10.40 3.58
C MET A 47 -14.76 11.44 4.21
N MET A 48 -15.02 12.56 3.51
CA MET A 48 -15.95 13.61 3.95
C MET A 48 -17.37 13.45 3.40
N ASP A 49 -17.59 12.47 2.51
CA ASP A 49 -18.92 12.13 2.00
C ASP A 49 -19.64 11.18 2.98
N PRO A 50 -20.88 11.49 3.43
CA PRO A 50 -21.56 10.69 4.45
C PRO A 50 -21.81 9.23 4.05
N GLU A 51 -22.12 8.99 2.78
CA GLU A 51 -22.34 7.65 2.26
C GLU A 51 -21.03 6.87 2.22
N CYS A 52 -19.97 7.46 1.67
CA CYS A 52 -18.66 6.83 1.61
C CYS A 52 -18.08 6.54 3.00
N ALA A 53 -18.20 7.49 3.95
CA ALA A 53 -17.78 7.27 5.34
C ALA A 53 -18.52 6.08 5.97
N HIS A 54 -19.82 5.92 5.68
CA HIS A 54 -20.57 4.75 6.12
C HIS A 54 -20.04 3.44 5.49
N LEU A 55 -19.83 3.42 4.16
CA LEU A 55 -19.35 2.24 3.43
C LEU A 55 -17.96 1.82 3.91
N ILE A 56 -17.03 2.77 4.03
CA ILE A 56 -15.68 2.56 4.54
C ILE A 56 -15.73 1.99 5.96
N GLY A 57 -16.55 2.59 6.85
CA GLY A 57 -16.70 2.09 8.21
C GLY A 57 -17.20 0.63 8.24
N VAL A 58 -18.17 0.26 7.42
CA VAL A 58 -18.67 -1.12 7.33
C VAL A 58 -17.55 -2.07 6.87
N LEU A 59 -16.88 -1.76 5.76
CA LEU A 59 -15.85 -2.63 5.19
C LEU A 59 -14.62 -2.78 6.11
N ILE A 60 -14.21 -1.70 6.78
CA ILE A 60 -13.11 -1.79 7.76
C ILE A 60 -13.52 -2.69 8.92
N HIS A 61 -14.72 -2.54 9.48
CA HIS A 61 -15.18 -3.39 10.59
C HIS A 61 -15.28 -4.87 10.19
N GLU A 62 -15.69 -5.18 8.95
CA GLU A 62 -15.65 -6.55 8.42
C GLU A 62 -14.23 -7.12 8.44
N ILE A 63 -13.23 -6.35 7.99
CA ILE A 63 -11.82 -6.77 8.05
C ILE A 63 -11.31 -6.88 9.50
N LEU A 64 -11.72 -5.98 10.40
CA LEU A 64 -11.34 -6.06 11.81
C LEU A 64 -11.90 -7.32 12.49
N ASP A 65 -13.14 -7.69 12.16
CA ASP A 65 -13.78 -8.93 12.66
C ASP A 65 -13.04 -10.17 12.16
N GLU A 66 -12.57 -10.18 10.91
CA GLU A 66 -11.74 -11.26 10.37
C GLU A 66 -10.36 -11.36 11.04
N ILE A 67 -9.74 -10.22 11.38
CA ILE A 67 -8.43 -10.18 12.04
C ILE A 67 -8.52 -10.68 13.48
N GLY A 68 -9.62 -10.35 14.16
CA GLY A 68 -9.88 -10.73 15.55
C GLY A 68 -9.01 -9.98 16.57
N ASP A 69 -9.57 -9.80 17.77
CA ASP A 69 -8.89 -9.29 18.96
C ASP A 69 -8.09 -7.98 18.77
N VAL A 70 -8.59 -7.07 17.91
CA VAL A 70 -7.93 -5.78 17.68
C VAL A 70 -8.22 -4.81 18.83
N ASP A 71 -7.15 -4.31 19.44
CA ASP A 71 -7.19 -3.39 20.57
C ASP A 71 -7.30 -1.93 20.14
N ALA A 72 -6.61 -1.56 19.07
CA ALA A 72 -6.54 -0.19 18.61
C ALA A 72 -6.36 -0.05 17.08
N VAL A 73 -6.91 1.05 16.56
CA VAL A 73 -6.84 1.43 15.15
C VAL A 73 -6.37 2.88 15.01
N GLY A 74 -5.55 3.14 14.00
CA GLY A 74 -4.96 4.45 13.81
C GLY A 74 -3.89 4.45 12.75
N GLY A 75 -3.30 5.61 12.46
CA GLY A 75 -2.25 5.67 11.45
C GLY A 75 -1.64 7.05 11.33
N LEU A 76 -0.83 7.22 10.30
CA LEU A 76 -0.11 8.46 10.05
C LEU A 76 -1.05 9.58 9.59
N GLU A 77 -0.87 10.77 10.15
CA GLU A 77 -1.56 11.96 9.66
C GLU A 77 -1.12 12.33 8.24
N LEU A 78 -1.96 12.93 7.40
CA LEU A 78 -3.35 13.29 7.66
C LEU A 78 -4.33 12.18 7.24
N GLY A 79 -3.96 11.31 6.29
CA GLY A 79 -4.86 10.36 5.63
C GLY A 79 -5.60 9.43 6.60
N ALA A 80 -4.90 8.94 7.62
CA ALA A 80 -5.50 8.05 8.62
C ALA A 80 -6.45 8.76 9.60
N VAL A 81 -6.35 10.08 9.78
CA VAL A 81 -7.06 10.78 10.86
C VAL A 81 -8.58 10.74 10.68
N PRO A 82 -9.16 11.09 9.51
CA PRO A 82 -10.59 10.91 9.27
C PRO A 82 -11.02 9.44 9.35
N LEU A 83 -10.21 8.52 8.82
CA LEU A 83 -10.49 7.08 8.87
C LEU A 83 -10.62 6.57 10.29
N THR A 84 -9.70 6.93 11.18
CA THR A 84 -9.80 6.57 12.60
C THR A 84 -11.11 7.07 13.19
N GLY A 85 -11.51 8.31 12.88
CA GLY A 85 -12.80 8.86 13.31
C GLY A 85 -13.99 8.03 12.84
N VAL A 86 -14.02 7.67 11.56
CA VAL A 86 -15.06 6.83 10.95
C VAL A 86 -15.14 5.46 11.64
N VAL A 87 -14.00 4.78 11.84
CA VAL A 87 -13.95 3.44 12.44
C VAL A 87 -14.41 3.47 13.90
N ILE A 88 -13.95 4.45 14.67
CA ILE A 88 -14.36 4.60 16.07
C ILE A 88 -15.84 4.93 16.18
N ALA A 89 -16.37 5.83 15.36
CA ALA A 89 -17.79 6.17 15.35
C ALA A 89 -18.68 4.99 14.92
N LYS A 90 -18.18 4.09 14.07
CA LYS A 90 -18.90 2.90 13.58
C LYS A 90 -18.89 1.73 14.56
N SER A 91 -18.02 1.75 15.57
CA SER A 91 -17.88 0.67 16.53
C SER A 91 -19.17 0.37 17.28
N SER A 92 -19.42 -0.90 17.57
CA SER A 92 -20.61 -1.34 18.30
C SER A 92 -20.66 -0.77 19.72
N LYS A 93 -21.87 -0.64 20.27
CA LYS A 93 -22.06 -0.18 21.64
C LYS A 93 -21.35 -1.12 22.61
N GLY A 94 -20.47 -0.57 23.44
CA GLY A 94 -19.67 -1.34 24.39
C GLY A 94 -18.36 -1.89 23.83
N SER A 95 -18.04 -1.59 22.57
CA SER A 95 -16.72 -1.89 22.00
C SER A 95 -15.61 -1.26 22.84
N LYS A 96 -14.51 -2.01 22.97
CA LYS A 96 -13.28 -1.56 23.63
C LYS A 96 -12.24 -1.03 22.63
N LEU A 97 -12.58 -1.00 21.33
CA LEU A 97 -11.68 -0.56 20.27
C LEU A 97 -11.24 0.89 20.50
N ARG A 98 -9.94 1.12 20.51
CA ARG A 98 -9.33 2.44 20.76
C ARG A 98 -8.87 3.09 19.47
N GLY A 99 -9.00 4.41 19.38
CA GLY A 99 -8.50 5.20 18.26
C GLY A 99 -7.21 5.94 18.63
N PHE A 100 -6.20 5.92 17.76
CA PHE A 100 -4.98 6.71 17.90
C PHE A 100 -4.59 7.39 16.58
N ILE A 101 -3.67 8.35 16.69
CA ILE A 101 -3.13 9.12 15.56
C ILE A 101 -1.61 9.21 15.72
N VAL A 102 -0.89 8.98 14.62
CA VAL A 102 0.57 9.15 14.55
C VAL A 102 0.88 10.42 13.76
N ARG A 103 1.65 11.32 14.36
CA ARG A 103 2.12 12.54 13.69
C ARG A 103 3.31 12.26 12.78
N LYS A 104 3.40 13.00 11.67
CA LYS A 104 4.57 12.93 10.75
C LYS A 104 5.85 13.37 11.43
N GLU A 105 5.77 14.45 12.20
CA GLU A 105 6.88 14.94 13.01
C GLU A 105 6.65 14.56 14.47
N ALA A 106 7.66 13.96 15.11
CA ALA A 106 7.62 13.64 16.54
C ALA A 106 7.82 14.90 17.42
N LYS A 107 7.13 16.00 17.10
CA LYS A 107 7.13 17.23 17.89
C LYS A 107 6.04 17.16 18.96
N GLY A 108 6.33 17.77 20.11
CA GLY A 108 5.44 17.78 21.27
C GLY A 108 5.86 16.77 22.34
N ARG A 109 5.07 16.69 23.42
CA ARG A 109 5.40 15.93 24.65
C ARG A 109 4.71 14.57 24.72
N GLY A 110 3.98 14.20 23.67
CA GLY A 110 3.01 13.11 23.72
C GLY A 110 1.73 13.48 24.50
N GLY A 111 0.75 12.60 24.50
CA GLY A 111 -0.53 12.81 25.18
C GLY A 111 -0.35 12.82 26.69
N ARG A 112 -0.24 13.99 27.34
CA ARG A 112 0.02 14.10 28.80
C ARG A 112 -0.93 13.30 29.68
N LYS A 113 -2.20 13.19 29.27
CA LYS A 113 -3.22 12.45 30.01
C LYS A 113 -3.18 10.95 29.71
N THR A 114 -2.73 10.57 28.52
CA THR A 114 -2.77 9.19 28.02
C THR A 114 -1.45 8.47 28.20
N GLY A 115 -0.37 9.18 28.53
CA GLY A 115 0.97 8.61 28.68
C GLY A 115 1.62 8.23 27.35
N ASN A 116 1.02 8.60 26.22
CA ASN A 116 1.55 8.28 24.90
C ASN A 116 2.89 8.98 24.66
N PRO A 117 3.82 8.36 23.93
CA PRO A 117 5.09 8.97 23.57
C PRO A 117 4.88 10.17 22.63
N ALA A 118 5.91 11.02 22.50
CA ALA A 118 5.90 12.14 21.56
C ALA A 118 5.51 11.65 20.16
N GLY A 119 4.62 12.39 19.48
CA GLY A 119 4.11 12.06 18.15
C GLY A 119 3.00 11.00 18.08
N ILE A 120 2.52 10.46 19.21
CA ILE A 120 1.29 9.67 19.27
C ILE A 120 0.22 10.42 20.07
N GLU A 121 -0.96 10.56 19.46
CA GLU A 121 -2.13 11.25 20.00
C GLU A 121 -3.33 10.29 20.07
N GLY A 122 -4.39 10.69 20.77
CA GLY A 122 -5.59 9.87 20.93
C GLY A 122 -5.52 8.95 22.15
N SER A 123 -6.17 7.79 22.09
CA SER A 123 -6.25 6.84 23.19
C SER A 123 -4.88 6.26 23.56
N THR A 124 -4.73 5.77 24.79
CA THR A 124 -3.49 5.13 25.23
C THR A 124 -3.20 3.87 24.42
N ILE A 125 -2.00 3.81 23.85
CA ILE A 125 -1.41 2.62 23.24
C ILE A 125 -0.49 1.95 24.26
N ARG A 126 -0.57 0.64 24.39
CA ARG A 126 0.15 -0.16 25.38
C ARG A 126 1.01 -1.21 24.67
N GLU A 127 2.10 -1.57 25.33
CA GLU A 127 2.85 -2.78 24.94
C GLU A 127 1.89 -3.99 24.94
N GLY A 128 2.02 -4.82 23.91
CA GLY A 128 1.15 -5.98 23.67
C GLY A 128 -0.21 -5.65 23.05
N ASP A 129 -0.60 -4.38 22.88
CA ASP A 129 -1.83 -4.05 22.14
C ASP A 129 -1.72 -4.60 20.70
N ARG A 130 -2.77 -5.27 20.25
CA ARG A 130 -2.91 -5.70 18.85
C ARG A 130 -3.49 -4.56 18.01
N VAL A 131 -2.71 -4.06 17.07
CA VAL A 131 -2.97 -2.80 16.37
C VAL A 131 -3.16 -3.00 14.88
N VAL A 132 -4.14 -2.30 14.31
CA VAL A 132 -4.32 -2.18 12.85
C VAL A 132 -4.03 -0.75 12.39
N VAL A 133 -3.16 -0.63 11.40
CA VAL A 133 -2.79 0.65 10.80
C VAL A 133 -3.77 1.04 9.70
N LEU A 134 -4.24 2.28 9.69
CA LEU A 134 -5.12 2.82 8.65
C LEU A 134 -4.35 3.74 7.71
N GLU A 135 -4.65 3.70 6.42
CA GLU A 135 -4.07 4.57 5.37
C GLU A 135 -5.13 4.92 4.32
N ASP A 136 -5.12 6.14 3.78
CA ASP A 136 -6.12 6.51 2.78
C ASP A 136 -5.78 5.97 1.38
N VAL A 137 -4.54 6.18 0.91
CA VAL A 137 -4.05 5.68 -0.38
C VAL A 137 -2.69 5.04 -0.24
N THR A 138 -2.58 3.79 -0.68
CA THR A 138 -1.30 3.08 -0.74
C THR A 138 -0.72 3.13 -2.16
N THR A 139 0.51 3.63 -2.28
CA THR A 139 1.36 3.48 -3.47
C THR A 139 2.41 2.40 -3.21
N THR A 140 3.56 2.80 -2.66
CA THR A 140 4.62 1.90 -2.22
C THR A 140 4.49 1.50 -0.75
N GLY A 141 3.59 2.15 0.01
CA GLY A 141 3.35 1.85 1.43
C GLY A 141 4.35 2.44 2.42
N GLY A 142 5.39 3.15 1.95
CA GLY A 142 6.50 3.59 2.83
C GLY A 142 6.09 4.43 4.05
N SER A 143 5.07 5.28 3.94
CA SER A 143 4.56 6.07 5.07
C SER A 143 3.92 5.21 6.15
N ALA A 144 3.03 4.30 5.75
CA ALA A 144 2.40 3.36 6.65
C ALA A 144 3.41 2.37 7.26
N ILE A 145 4.39 1.89 6.49
CA ILE A 145 5.46 1.01 7.00
C ILE A 145 6.29 1.72 8.09
N LYS A 146 6.61 3.01 7.94
CA LYS A 146 7.27 3.77 9.02
C LYS A 146 6.40 3.87 10.28
N CYS A 147 5.09 4.03 10.10
CA CYS A 147 4.13 4.03 11.22
C CYS A 147 4.12 2.66 11.92
N VAL A 148 4.12 1.58 11.15
CA VAL A 148 4.24 0.21 11.65
C VAL A 148 5.50 0.03 12.49
N GLU A 149 6.67 0.39 11.95
CA GLU A 149 7.96 0.18 12.62
C GLU A 149 7.97 0.87 13.99
N ARG A 150 7.50 2.11 14.02
CA ARG A 150 7.34 2.87 15.26
C ARG A 150 6.40 2.22 16.27
N LEU A 151 5.30 1.61 15.84
CA LEU A 151 4.38 0.91 16.75
C LEU A 151 5.01 -0.38 17.28
N ARG A 152 5.79 -1.09 16.46
CA ARG A 152 6.56 -2.27 16.89
C ARG A 152 7.65 -1.90 17.91
N GLU A 153 8.32 -0.76 17.73
CA GLU A 153 9.28 -0.24 18.72
C GLU A 153 8.63 0.07 20.09
N LEU A 154 7.33 0.35 20.11
CA LEU A 154 6.53 0.52 21.33
C LEU A 154 5.99 -0.80 21.89
N GLY A 155 6.38 -1.93 21.30
CA GLY A 155 5.98 -3.27 21.72
C GLY A 155 4.56 -3.66 21.31
N CYS A 156 3.95 -2.98 20.33
CA CYS A 156 2.64 -3.37 19.80
C CYS A 156 2.75 -4.55 18.82
N ASP A 157 1.71 -5.40 18.79
CA ASP A 157 1.52 -6.40 17.74
C ASP A 157 0.76 -5.77 16.57
N VAL A 158 1.47 -5.37 15.52
CA VAL A 158 0.84 -4.77 14.33
C VAL A 158 0.32 -5.87 13.41
N ALA A 159 -1.00 -6.10 13.45
CA ALA A 159 -1.64 -7.22 12.76
C ALA A 159 -1.80 -7.01 11.25
N ALA A 160 -2.17 -5.80 10.82
CA ALA A 160 -2.39 -5.47 9.42
C ALA A 160 -2.32 -3.96 9.16
N CYS A 161 -2.22 -3.59 7.89
CA CYS A 161 -2.59 -2.25 7.43
C CYS A 161 -3.83 -2.34 6.52
N ILE A 162 -4.85 -1.54 6.81
CA ILE A 162 -6.04 -1.40 5.98
C ILE A 162 -5.93 -0.07 5.22
N THR A 163 -6.13 -0.12 3.90
CA THR A 163 -6.13 1.09 3.07
C THR A 163 -7.43 1.23 2.29
N ILE A 164 -7.93 2.45 2.07
CA ILE A 164 -9.10 2.63 1.19
C ILE A 164 -8.74 2.14 -0.22
N LEU A 165 -7.68 2.69 -0.80
CA LEU A 165 -7.27 2.41 -2.16
C LEU A 165 -5.82 1.93 -2.22
N ASP A 166 -5.59 0.73 -2.76
CA ASP A 166 -4.27 0.32 -3.25
C ASP A 166 -4.14 0.70 -4.72
N ARG A 167 -3.10 1.48 -5.04
CA ARG A 167 -2.82 1.92 -6.41
C ARG A 167 -2.25 0.80 -7.31
N GLU A 168 -1.96 -0.37 -6.74
CA GLU A 168 -1.35 -1.51 -7.42
C GLU A 168 0.07 -1.18 -7.93
N GLU A 169 0.80 -0.33 -7.18
CA GLU A 169 2.14 0.16 -7.54
C GLU A 169 3.24 -0.42 -6.62
N GLY A 170 3.10 -1.70 -6.23
CA GLY A 170 4.07 -2.42 -5.41
C GLY A 170 3.83 -2.38 -3.90
N GLY A 171 2.72 -1.79 -3.44
CA GLY A 171 2.35 -1.75 -2.02
C GLY A 171 2.25 -3.13 -1.38
N GLN A 172 1.54 -4.07 -2.03
CA GLN A 172 1.41 -5.45 -1.54
C GLN A 172 2.76 -6.13 -1.25
N ASP A 173 3.72 -6.02 -2.17
CA ASP A 173 5.04 -6.63 -2.02
C ASP A 173 5.86 -5.94 -0.92
N ALA A 174 5.75 -4.62 -0.80
CA ALA A 174 6.43 -3.86 0.25
C ALA A 174 5.92 -4.26 1.65
N PHE A 175 4.61 -4.36 1.84
CA PHE A 175 4.01 -4.79 3.10
C PHE A 175 4.34 -6.26 3.42
N ARG A 176 4.28 -7.15 2.42
CA ARG A 176 4.69 -8.55 2.57
C ARG A 176 6.14 -8.65 3.03
N SER A 177 7.04 -7.86 2.44
CA SER A 177 8.46 -7.81 2.81
C SER A 177 8.67 -7.27 4.22
N ALA A 178 7.82 -6.35 4.69
CA ALA A 178 7.79 -5.85 6.07
C ALA A 178 7.10 -6.83 7.06
N GLY A 179 6.65 -7.99 6.58
CA GLY A 179 5.98 -9.02 7.38
C GLY A 179 4.60 -8.59 7.88
N ILE A 180 3.83 -7.84 7.08
CA ILE A 180 2.48 -7.36 7.41
C ILE A 180 1.55 -7.53 6.23
N SER A 181 0.29 -7.86 6.51
CA SER A 181 -0.75 -7.92 5.49
C SER A 181 -1.28 -6.53 5.16
N LEU A 182 -1.24 -6.16 3.87
CA LEU A 182 -1.98 -5.01 3.33
C LEU A 182 -3.38 -5.46 2.91
N ARG A 183 -4.41 -4.80 3.43
CA ARG A 183 -5.83 -5.12 3.22
C ARG A 183 -6.52 -3.92 2.56
N PRO A 184 -6.51 -3.82 1.22
CA PRO A 184 -7.23 -2.75 0.52
C PRO A 184 -8.74 -2.95 0.56
N LEU A 185 -9.51 -1.86 0.69
CA LEU A 185 -10.97 -1.91 0.50
C LEU A 185 -11.32 -2.02 -0.97
N ILE A 186 -10.60 -1.29 -1.81
CA ILE A 186 -10.69 -1.30 -3.27
C ILE A 186 -9.29 -1.14 -3.89
N LEU A 187 -9.16 -1.59 -5.14
CA LEU A 187 -7.96 -1.46 -5.97
C LEU A 187 -8.14 -0.33 -7.00
N ARG A 188 -7.03 0.17 -7.54
CA ARG A 188 -7.06 1.10 -8.69
C ARG A 188 -7.87 0.50 -9.84
N SER A 189 -7.66 -0.77 -10.14
CA SER A 189 -8.37 -1.51 -11.18
C SER A 189 -9.89 -1.56 -10.98
N ASP A 190 -10.39 -1.53 -9.74
CA ASP A 190 -11.84 -1.43 -9.45
C ASP A 190 -12.41 -0.06 -9.85
N VAL A 191 -11.59 0.99 -9.75
CA VAL A 191 -11.98 2.37 -10.10
C VAL A 191 -11.81 2.63 -11.59
N THR A 192 -10.66 2.27 -12.18
CA THR A 192 -10.33 2.60 -13.57
C THR A 192 -10.88 1.59 -14.58
N GLY A 193 -11.16 0.36 -14.15
CA GLY A 193 -11.44 -0.77 -15.05
C GLY A 193 -10.19 -1.30 -15.76
N GLU A 194 -9.05 -0.63 -15.60
CA GLU A 194 -7.77 -1.05 -16.16
C GLU A 194 -7.07 -1.97 -15.16
N ARG A 195 -7.00 -3.26 -15.45
CA ARG A 195 -6.06 -4.12 -14.74
C ARG A 195 -4.67 -3.74 -15.20
N MET A 196 -3.75 -3.51 -14.26
CA MET A 196 -2.32 -3.53 -14.58
C MET A 196 -2.09 -4.83 -15.36
N SER A 197 -1.57 -4.73 -16.58
CA SER A 197 -1.19 -5.92 -17.31
C SER A 197 -0.16 -6.63 -16.45
N GLU A 198 -0.57 -7.71 -15.78
CA GLU A 198 0.37 -8.74 -15.41
C GLU A 198 1.19 -9.01 -16.67
N HIS A 199 2.50 -9.06 -16.53
CA HIS A 199 3.32 -9.70 -17.53
C HIS A 199 2.85 -11.16 -17.55
N VAL A 200 1.80 -11.45 -18.32
CA VAL A 200 1.40 -12.81 -18.62
C VAL A 200 2.55 -13.33 -19.45
N ILE A 201 3.45 -14.05 -18.80
CA ILE A 201 4.45 -14.82 -19.53
C ILE A 201 3.63 -15.85 -20.27
N ASP A 202 3.50 -15.64 -21.58
CA ASP A 202 2.79 -16.54 -22.46
C ASP A 202 3.30 -17.97 -22.21
N SER A 203 2.46 -18.80 -21.62
CA SER A 203 2.81 -20.15 -21.19
C SER A 203 3.09 -21.07 -22.37
N SER A 204 2.80 -20.65 -23.60
CA SER A 204 3.23 -21.32 -24.81
C SER A 204 4.71 -21.07 -25.14
N GLN A 205 5.31 -19.99 -24.64
CA GLN A 205 6.70 -19.61 -24.96
C GLN A 205 7.72 -20.55 -24.29
N PRO A 206 8.90 -20.74 -24.90
CA PRO A 206 9.93 -21.63 -24.36
C PRO A 206 10.60 -21.09 -23.09
N TYR A 207 10.46 -19.78 -22.82
CA TYR A 207 11.05 -19.11 -21.66
C TYR A 207 10.09 -18.98 -20.46
N HIS A 208 8.95 -19.68 -20.46
CA HIS A 208 8.03 -19.69 -19.32
C HIS A 208 8.74 -20.26 -18.07
N PRO A 209 8.60 -19.65 -16.87
CA PRO A 209 9.33 -20.07 -15.67
C PRO A 209 9.15 -21.54 -15.30
N GLU A 210 8.00 -22.13 -15.62
CA GLU A 210 7.73 -23.55 -15.39
C GLU A 210 8.45 -24.50 -16.38
N LYS A 211 8.92 -23.98 -17.51
CA LYS A 211 9.66 -24.74 -18.55
C LYS A 211 11.17 -24.52 -18.47
N LEU A 212 11.62 -23.53 -17.70
CA LEU A 212 13.03 -23.29 -17.46
C LEU A 212 13.50 -24.16 -16.31
N GLU A 213 14.65 -24.81 -16.48
CA GLU A 213 15.31 -25.46 -15.35
C GLU A 213 15.59 -24.40 -14.28
N LYS A 214 15.16 -24.68 -13.05
CA LYS A 214 15.50 -23.83 -11.90
C LYS A 214 17.02 -23.79 -11.79
N LYS A 215 17.59 -22.60 -11.96
CA LYS A 215 19.01 -22.38 -11.68
C LYS A 215 19.30 -22.80 -10.25
N GLU A 216 20.46 -23.41 -10.06
CA GLU A 216 20.93 -23.80 -8.75
C GLU A 216 20.94 -22.58 -7.83
N TYR A 217 20.43 -22.76 -6.61
CA TYR A 217 20.40 -21.68 -5.64
C TYR A 217 21.82 -21.29 -5.25
N VAL A 218 22.22 -20.06 -5.58
CA VAL A 218 23.49 -19.49 -5.15
C VAL A 218 23.23 -18.65 -3.90
N GLY A 219 23.82 -19.06 -2.77
CA GLY A 219 23.65 -18.38 -1.49
C GLY A 219 24.24 -16.96 -1.49
N ALA A 220 23.84 -16.14 -0.51
CA ALA A 220 24.24 -14.73 -0.42
C ALA A 220 25.75 -14.49 -0.42
N ALA A 221 26.57 -15.45 0.05
CA ALA A 221 28.03 -15.35 -0.01
C ALA A 221 28.57 -15.27 -1.45
N ALA A 222 28.01 -16.08 -2.36
CA ALA A 222 28.39 -16.06 -3.78
C ALA A 222 27.95 -14.77 -4.49
N TYR A 223 26.88 -14.11 -4.01
CA TYR A 223 26.48 -12.80 -4.52
C TYR A 223 27.56 -11.73 -4.30
N PHE A 224 28.30 -11.82 -3.20
CA PHE A 224 29.41 -10.90 -2.89
C PHE A 224 30.73 -11.26 -3.59
N GLU A 225 30.82 -12.45 -4.20
CA GLU A 225 31.95 -12.86 -5.06
C GLU A 225 31.70 -12.54 -6.54
N LEU A 226 30.47 -12.17 -6.93
CA LEU A 226 30.16 -11.73 -8.28
C LEU A 226 30.83 -10.38 -8.56
N ASP A 227 31.65 -10.33 -9.60
CA ASP A 227 32.16 -9.08 -10.17
C ASP A 227 31.02 -8.35 -10.90
N LEU A 228 30.17 -7.67 -10.12
CA LEU A 228 29.08 -6.84 -10.59
C LEU A 228 29.66 -5.51 -11.08
N ARG A 229 30.03 -5.46 -12.36
CA ARG A 229 30.47 -4.23 -13.01
C ARG A 229 29.27 -3.43 -13.51
N SER A 230 29.23 -2.15 -13.16
CA SER A 230 28.40 -1.17 -13.86
C SER A 230 29.14 -0.70 -15.12
N GLY A 231 28.51 -0.86 -16.28
CA GLY A 231 29.05 -0.40 -17.56
C GLY A 231 28.32 0.82 -18.10
N ILE A 232 28.98 1.56 -18.99
CA ILE A 232 28.39 2.65 -19.76
C ILE A 232 27.83 2.07 -21.05
N ILE A 233 26.55 2.31 -21.32
CA ILE A 233 25.96 1.99 -22.62
C ILE A 233 26.57 2.92 -23.66
N LEU A 234 27.37 2.35 -24.57
CA LEU A 234 28.00 3.09 -25.67
C LEU A 234 27.05 3.28 -26.84
N LYS A 235 26.20 2.28 -27.10
CA LYS A 235 25.32 2.28 -28.27
C LYS A 235 24.07 1.43 -28.03
N VAL A 236 22.96 1.86 -28.61
CA VAL A 236 21.70 1.13 -28.67
C VAL A 236 21.23 1.13 -30.13
N ASP A 237 21.19 -0.05 -30.74
CA ASP A 237 20.67 -0.26 -32.09
C ASP A 237 19.32 -0.98 -32.03
N GLU A 238 18.40 -0.68 -32.95
CA GLU A 238 17.20 -1.50 -33.11
C GLU A 238 17.57 -2.93 -33.52
N PHE A 239 16.85 -3.90 -32.96
CA PHE A 239 17.04 -5.32 -33.22
C PHE A 239 15.76 -5.93 -33.80
N PRO A 240 15.50 -5.69 -35.11
CA PRO A 240 14.19 -5.95 -35.74
C PRO A 240 13.91 -7.43 -36.00
N GLU A 241 14.89 -8.31 -35.81
CA GLU A 241 14.74 -9.77 -35.96
C GLU A 241 13.83 -10.39 -34.88
N MET A 242 13.53 -9.64 -33.82
CA MET A 242 12.68 -10.09 -32.72
C MET A 242 11.23 -9.68 -32.91
N ARG A 243 10.30 -10.57 -32.51
CA ARG A 243 8.84 -10.37 -32.59
C ARG A 243 8.29 -9.17 -31.80
N LYS A 244 9.10 -8.55 -30.93
CA LYS A 244 8.74 -7.38 -30.10
C LYS A 244 9.83 -6.32 -30.28
N PRO A 245 9.52 -5.02 -30.06
CA PRO A 245 10.53 -3.96 -30.06
C PRO A 245 11.70 -4.37 -29.16
N SER A 246 12.86 -4.54 -29.78
CA SER A 246 14.06 -5.07 -29.14
C SER A 246 15.25 -4.24 -29.60
N TYR A 247 16.26 -4.15 -28.76
CA TYR A 247 17.45 -3.36 -29.02
C TYR A 247 18.70 -4.18 -28.72
N LYS A 248 19.74 -3.98 -29.54
CA LYS A 248 21.08 -4.49 -29.29
C LYS A 248 21.88 -3.38 -28.62
N ILE A 249 22.44 -3.68 -27.45
CA ILE A 249 23.18 -2.71 -26.64
C ILE A 249 24.66 -3.08 -26.65
N GLU A 250 25.52 -2.10 -26.89
CA GLU A 250 26.97 -2.18 -26.70
C GLU A 250 27.32 -1.48 -25.39
N VAL A 251 28.03 -2.17 -24.49
CA VAL A 251 28.33 -1.69 -23.14
C VAL A 251 29.83 -1.78 -22.90
N ASP A 252 30.42 -0.67 -22.45
CA ASP A 252 31.79 -0.63 -21.93
C ASP A 252 31.76 -0.86 -20.42
N PHE A 253 32.38 -1.94 -19.96
CA PHE A 253 32.47 -2.29 -18.55
C PHE A 253 33.74 -1.75 -17.87
N GLY A 254 34.49 -0.88 -18.56
CA GLY A 254 35.78 -0.36 -18.10
C GLY A 254 36.92 -1.37 -18.27
N PRO A 255 38.16 -1.01 -17.86
CA PRO A 255 39.30 -1.91 -17.91
C PRO A 255 39.06 -3.17 -17.07
N VAL A 256 39.56 -4.32 -17.56
CA VAL A 256 39.48 -5.61 -16.86
C VAL A 256 40.30 -5.58 -15.58
#